data_AF-A0A4R2GPM0-F1
#
_entry.id   AF-A0A4R2GPM0-F1
#
_cell.length_a   1.000
_cell.length_b   1.000
_cell.length_c   1.000
_cell.angle_alpha   90.00
_cell.angle_beta   90.00
_cell.angle_gamma   90.00
#
_symmetry.space_group_name_H-M   'P 1'
#
loop_
_entity.id
_entity.type
_entity.pdbx_description
1 polymer ?
#
loop_
_entity_poly.entity_id
_entity_poly.type
_entity_poly.pdbx_seq_one_letter_code
_entity_poly.pdbx_strand_id
1 'polypeptide(L)'
;MIKTQNKEKEVASKTIIGGGLATISFLVLFFGFNLSIISSAILSTLSFFIGYHLASNKEFKNATKAFKARTNYQSSVLNKAFRKIQIVEEKVVFINDHEIKSKINCLVTIGYKIIDNIRNQPETFQSAKLFFNYYLDATIKILDKYLSLQNETLYISSVSDSLIKTKELINIMDTAYRKQLEKLYDKDILELDIELKVLANTIKMEGIK
;
A
#
# COMPACT_ATOMS: atom_id res chain seq x y z
N MET A 1 -28.39 -24.57 13.81
CA MET A 1 -26.93 -24.33 13.97
C MET A 1 -26.48 -22.99 13.39
N ILE A 2 -26.76 -22.65 12.12
CA ILE A 2 -26.29 -21.41 11.45
C ILE A 2 -26.81 -20.11 12.10
N LYS A 3 -28.07 -20.07 12.55
CA LYS A 3 -28.69 -18.87 13.17
C LYS A 3 -28.07 -18.53 14.54
N THR A 4 -27.65 -19.54 15.29
CA THR A 4 -26.95 -19.38 16.59
C THR A 4 -25.54 -18.82 16.37
N GLN A 5 -24.79 -19.35 15.40
CA GLN A 5 -23.44 -18.86 15.06
C GLN A 5 -23.41 -17.40 14.57
N ASN A 6 -24.43 -16.97 13.80
CA ASN A 6 -24.52 -15.58 13.36
C ASN A 6 -24.85 -14.62 14.52
N LYS A 7 -25.68 -15.06 15.47
CA LYS A 7 -25.99 -14.27 16.68
C LYS A 7 -24.76 -14.13 17.58
N GLU A 8 -23.99 -15.19 17.76
CA GLU A 8 -22.73 -15.18 18.52
C GLU A 8 -21.69 -14.24 17.90
N LYS A 9 -21.49 -14.32 16.57
CA LYS A 9 -20.58 -13.40 15.85
C LYS A 9 -21.01 -11.94 15.95
N GLU A 10 -22.32 -11.68 15.97
CA GLU A 10 -22.84 -10.32 16.12
C GLU A 10 -22.58 -9.77 17.52
N VAL A 11 -22.85 -10.55 18.57
CA VAL A 11 -22.56 -10.16 19.96
C VAL A 11 -21.05 -9.97 20.18
N ALA A 12 -20.23 -10.87 19.62
CA ALA A 12 -18.78 -10.74 19.64
C ALA A 12 -18.30 -9.45 18.96
N SER A 13 -18.86 -9.10 17.80
CA SER A 13 -18.50 -7.86 17.11
C SER A 13 -18.84 -6.62 17.94
N LYS A 14 -20.02 -6.58 18.58
CA LYS A 14 -20.45 -5.43 19.39
C LYS A 14 -19.59 -5.26 20.64
N THR A 15 -19.26 -6.36 21.31
CA THR A 15 -18.40 -6.37 22.50
C THR A 15 -16.96 -5.96 22.18
N ILE A 16 -16.42 -6.37 21.02
CA ILE A 16 -15.09 -5.94 20.56
C ILE A 16 -15.07 -4.42 20.30
N ILE A 17 -16.08 -3.88 19.61
CA ILE A 17 -16.14 -2.44 19.31
C ILE A 17 -16.34 -1.62 20.60
N GLY A 18 -17.26 -2.02 21.46
CA GLY A 18 -17.48 -1.37 22.76
C GLY A 18 -16.24 -1.44 23.65
N GLY A 19 -15.59 -2.61 23.72
CA GLY A 19 -14.37 -2.82 24.50
C GLY A 19 -13.22 -1.94 24.01
N GLY A 20 -13.00 -1.88 22.69
CA GLY A 20 -11.97 -1.02 22.09
C GLY A 20 -12.20 0.47 22.37
N LEU A 21 -13.44 0.94 22.30
CA LEU A 21 -13.76 2.35 22.60
C LEU A 21 -13.52 2.68 24.09
N ALA A 22 -13.85 1.75 24.99
CA ALA A 22 -13.63 1.89 26.42
C ALA A 22 -12.13 1.93 26.77
N THR A 23 -11.31 1.05 26.19
CA THR A 23 -9.87 1.02 26.45
C THR A 23 -9.17 2.29 25.98
N ILE A 24 -9.51 2.78 24.78
CA ILE A 24 -8.97 4.05 24.26
C ILE A 24 -9.40 5.21 25.16
N SER A 25 -10.68 5.27 25.54
CA SER A 25 -11.20 6.32 26.41
C SER A 25 -10.49 6.33 27.77
N PHE A 26 -10.26 5.16 28.36
CA PHE A 26 -9.54 5.03 29.63
C PHE A 26 -8.11 5.59 29.53
N LEU A 27 -7.36 5.20 28.48
CA LEU A 27 -5.98 5.65 28.28
C LEU A 27 -5.89 7.17 28.10
N VAL A 28 -6.79 7.76 27.31
CA VAL A 28 -6.83 9.21 27.10
C VAL A 28 -7.20 9.95 28.38
N LEU A 29 -8.18 9.45 29.14
CA LEU A 29 -8.59 10.08 30.40
C LEU A 29 -7.51 9.99 31.49
N PHE A 30 -6.82 8.85 31.57
CA PHE A 30 -5.78 8.63 32.57
C PHE A 30 -4.48 9.39 32.24
N PHE A 31 -3.93 9.23 31.03
CA PHE A 31 -2.65 9.85 30.65
C PHE A 31 -2.79 11.27 30.09
N GLY A 32 -3.85 11.56 29.35
CA GLY A 32 -4.04 12.88 28.74
C GLY A 32 -4.57 13.93 29.72
N PHE A 33 -5.49 13.54 30.61
CA PHE A 33 -6.13 14.44 31.57
C PHE A 33 -5.68 14.23 33.03
N ASN A 34 -4.77 13.30 33.29
CA ASN A 34 -4.25 12.97 34.64
C ASN A 34 -5.35 12.68 35.67
N LEU A 35 -6.46 12.07 35.25
CA LEU A 35 -7.54 11.67 36.16
C LEU A 35 -7.14 10.49 37.04
N SER A 36 -7.74 10.40 38.23
CA SER A 36 -7.58 9.22 39.10
C SER A 36 -8.09 7.95 38.40
N ILE A 37 -7.44 6.82 38.67
CA ILE A 37 -7.75 5.50 38.06
C ILE A 37 -9.24 5.14 38.21
N ILE A 38 -9.84 5.45 39.34
CA ILE A 38 -11.25 5.14 39.63
C ILE A 38 -12.18 5.98 38.75
N SER A 39 -11.90 7.28 38.62
CA SER A 39 -12.70 8.21 37.82
C SER A 39 -12.61 7.85 36.33
N SER A 40 -11.41 7.54 35.83
CA SER A 40 -11.22 7.10 34.45
C SER A 40 -11.89 5.74 34.18
N ALA A 41 -11.85 4.81 35.14
CA ALA A 41 -12.54 3.53 35.03
C ALA A 41 -14.06 3.72 34.88
N ILE A 42 -14.69 4.55 35.73
CA ILE A 42 -16.14 4.81 35.66
C ILE A 42 -16.51 5.42 34.31
N LEU A 43 -15.81 6.46 33.87
CA LEU A 43 -16.09 7.12 32.59
C LEU A 43 -15.89 6.18 31.39
N SER A 44 -14.92 5.27 31.44
CA SER A 44 -14.69 4.29 30.37
C SER A 44 -15.84 3.28 30.20
N THR A 45 -16.57 2.97 31.28
CA THR A 45 -17.74 2.08 31.18
C THR A 45 -18.86 2.71 30.35
N LEU A 46 -19.04 4.03 30.43
CA LEU A 46 -20.01 4.74 29.60
C LEU A 46 -19.63 4.64 28.11
N SER A 47 -18.34 4.80 27.79
CA SER A 47 -17.82 4.60 26.44
C SER A 47 -18.07 3.18 25.91
N PHE A 48 -18.02 2.14 26.76
CA PHE A 48 -18.37 0.78 26.36
C PHE A 48 -19.81 0.68 25.86
N PHE A 49 -20.77 1.22 26.61
CA PHE A 49 -22.19 1.20 26.24
C PHE A 49 -22.46 1.99 24.96
N ILE A 50 -21.82 3.15 24.81
CA ILE A 50 -21.90 3.97 23.58
C ILE A 50 -21.40 3.15 22.39
N GLY A 51 -20.21 2.54 22.49
CA GLY A 51 -19.63 1.73 21.42
C GLY A 51 -20.47 0.49 21.10
N TYR A 52 -21.02 -0.19 22.10
CA TYR A 52 -21.90 -1.34 21.93
C TYR A 52 -23.20 -0.98 21.20
N HIS A 53 -23.82 0.16 21.57
CA HIS A 53 -25.04 0.64 20.92
C HIS A 53 -24.76 1.11 19.49
N LEU A 54 -23.67 1.85 19.27
CA LEU A 54 -23.24 2.30 17.95
C LEU A 54 -22.96 1.13 17.01
N ALA A 55 -22.34 0.06 17.51
CA ALA A 55 -22.10 -1.18 16.76
C ALA A 55 -23.39 -1.92 16.35
N SER A 56 -24.53 -1.61 16.99
CA SER A 56 -25.84 -2.11 16.60
C SER A 56 -26.52 -1.28 15.51
N ASN A 57 -26.01 -0.08 15.21
CA ASN A 57 -26.50 0.76 14.12
C ASN A 57 -26.13 0.12 12.76
N LYS A 58 -27.12 0.03 11.85
CA LYS A 58 -26.94 -0.50 10.50
C LYS A 58 -25.92 0.30 9.68
N GLU A 59 -25.92 1.63 9.81
CA GLU A 59 -25.00 2.50 9.10
C GLU A 59 -23.55 2.23 9.51
N PHE A 60 -23.30 2.17 10.82
CA PHE A 60 -21.99 1.84 11.37
C PHE A 60 -21.53 0.45 10.91
N LYS A 61 -22.39 -0.57 11.01
CA LYS A 61 -22.08 -1.93 10.56
C LYS A 61 -21.74 -1.99 9.06
N ASN A 62 -22.47 -1.25 8.22
CA ASN A 62 -22.20 -1.16 6.79
C ASN A 62 -20.86 -0.47 6.52
N ALA A 63 -20.57 0.62 7.22
CA ALA A 63 -19.29 1.32 7.12
C ALA A 63 -18.11 0.42 7.55
N THR A 64 -18.21 -0.29 8.68
CA THR A 64 -17.17 -1.25 9.13
C THR A 64 -17.00 -2.39 8.12
N LYS A 65 -18.09 -2.93 7.57
CA LYS A 65 -18.02 -3.99 6.56
C LYS A 65 -17.37 -3.48 5.27
N ALA A 66 -17.72 -2.29 4.81
CA ALA A 66 -17.13 -1.66 3.63
C ALA A 66 -15.63 -1.38 3.84
N PHE A 67 -15.26 -0.86 5.02
CA PHE A 67 -13.86 -0.65 5.41
C PHE A 67 -13.08 -1.96 5.39
N LYS A 68 -13.58 -3.01 6.06
CA LYS A 68 -12.93 -4.34 6.07
C LYS A 68 -12.85 -4.95 4.68
N ALA A 69 -13.87 -4.79 3.85
CA ALA A 69 -13.85 -5.27 2.46
C ALA A 69 -12.76 -4.55 1.65
N ARG A 70 -12.62 -3.22 1.82
CA ARG A 70 -11.58 -2.42 1.18
C ARG A 70 -10.19 -2.84 1.65
N THR A 71 -9.94 -2.97 2.95
CA THR A 71 -8.62 -3.36 3.47
C THR A 71 -8.23 -4.78 3.07
N ASN A 72 -9.19 -5.72 3.10
CA ASN A 72 -8.98 -7.08 2.59
C ASN A 72 -8.65 -7.09 1.10
N TYR A 73 -9.37 -6.30 0.30
CA TYR A 73 -9.11 -6.16 -1.12
C TYR A 73 -7.70 -5.61 -1.37
N GLN A 74 -7.32 -4.50 -0.72
CA GLN A 74 -5.97 -3.91 -0.82
C GLN A 74 -4.88 -4.93 -0.47
N SER A 75 -5.04 -5.63 0.66
CA SER A 75 -4.09 -6.67 1.10
C SER A 75 -3.98 -7.80 0.08
N SER A 76 -5.10 -8.23 -0.52
CA SER A 76 -5.09 -9.26 -1.56
C SER A 76 -4.36 -8.81 -2.84
N VAL A 77 -4.49 -7.54 -3.22
CA VAL A 77 -3.80 -6.95 -4.37
C VAL A 77 -2.31 -6.86 -4.11
N LEU A 78 -1.90 -6.40 -2.93
CA LEU A 78 -0.48 -6.32 -2.54
C LEU A 78 0.17 -7.71 -2.53
N ASN A 79 -0.52 -8.73 -2.02
CA ASN A 79 0.00 -10.11 -2.02
C ASN A 79 0.14 -10.67 -3.43
N LYS A 80 -0.82 -10.37 -4.33
CA LYS A 80 -0.69 -10.74 -5.75
C LYS A 80 0.47 -10.01 -6.42
N ALA A 81 0.64 -8.72 -6.14
CA ALA A 81 1.72 -7.91 -6.67
C ALA A 81 3.09 -8.45 -6.23
N PHE A 82 3.22 -8.78 -4.95
CA PHE A 82 4.43 -9.37 -4.39
C PHE A 82 4.82 -10.66 -5.14
N ARG A 83 3.86 -11.57 -5.35
CA ARG A 83 4.09 -12.80 -6.14
C ARG A 83 4.50 -12.51 -7.58
N LYS A 84 3.88 -11.52 -8.24
CA LYS A 84 4.26 -11.13 -9.60
C LYS A 84 5.69 -10.63 -9.67
N ILE A 85 6.13 -9.85 -8.68
CA ILE A 85 7.52 -9.38 -8.61
C ILE A 85 8.49 -10.55 -8.42
N GLN A 86 8.16 -11.53 -7.56
CA GLN A 86 8.97 -12.75 -7.40
C GLN A 86 9.09 -13.52 -8.72
N ILE A 87 8.00 -13.66 -9.47
CA ILE A 87 8.02 -14.28 -10.81
C ILE A 87 8.97 -13.53 -11.75
N VAL A 88 8.98 -12.20 -11.70
CA VAL A 88 9.93 -11.40 -12.50
C VAL A 88 11.37 -11.68 -12.06
N GLU A 89 11.65 -11.66 -10.75
CA GLU A 89 12.97 -11.93 -10.18
C GLU A 89 13.50 -13.31 -10.56
N GLU A 90 12.67 -14.35 -10.47
CA GLU A 90 13.00 -15.73 -10.90
C GLU A 90 13.37 -15.77 -12.39
N LYS A 91 12.65 -15.03 -13.24
CA LYS A 91 12.90 -14.98 -14.69
C LYS A 91 14.18 -14.23 -15.05
N VAL A 92 14.55 -13.21 -14.27
CA VAL A 92 15.75 -12.39 -14.52
C VAL A 92 17.04 -13.22 -14.50
N VAL A 93 17.07 -14.31 -13.74
CA VAL A 93 18.23 -15.20 -13.65
C VAL A 93 18.59 -15.80 -15.02
N PHE A 94 17.60 -16.02 -15.89
CA PHE A 94 17.76 -16.63 -17.22
C PHE A 94 18.08 -15.64 -18.35
N ILE A 95 18.22 -14.35 -18.04
CA ILE A 95 18.54 -13.33 -19.04
C ILE A 95 20.05 -13.29 -19.27
N ASN A 96 20.47 -13.44 -20.53
CA ASN A 96 21.89 -13.41 -20.92
C ASN A 96 22.47 -11.99 -20.97
N ASP A 97 21.67 -11.00 -21.39
CA ASP A 97 22.09 -9.61 -21.53
C ASP A 97 22.18 -8.92 -20.15
N HIS A 98 23.39 -8.52 -19.75
CA HIS A 98 23.65 -7.92 -18.44
C HIS A 98 22.97 -6.55 -18.26
N GLU A 99 22.85 -5.74 -19.32
CA GLU A 99 22.20 -4.44 -19.26
C GLU A 99 20.70 -4.60 -18.98
N ILE A 100 20.05 -5.52 -19.69
CA ILE A 100 18.65 -5.85 -19.46
C ILE A 100 18.44 -6.40 -18.05
N LYS A 101 19.31 -7.33 -17.64
CA LYS A 101 19.25 -7.93 -16.30
C LYS A 101 19.28 -6.86 -15.21
N SER A 102 20.21 -5.90 -15.32
CA SER A 102 20.32 -4.76 -14.40
C SER A 102 19.05 -3.90 -14.38
N LYS A 103 18.51 -3.57 -15.57
CA LYS A 103 17.28 -2.78 -15.69
C LYS A 103 16.08 -3.45 -15.05
N ILE A 104 15.90 -4.76 -15.24
CA ILE A 104 14.75 -5.46 -14.64
C ILE A 104 14.95 -5.63 -13.13
N ASN A 105 16.18 -5.84 -12.64
CA ASN A 105 16.45 -5.80 -11.19
C ASN A 105 16.08 -4.43 -10.58
N CYS A 106 16.29 -3.34 -11.31
CA CYS A 106 15.81 -2.02 -10.90
C CYS A 106 14.27 -1.98 -10.82
N LEU A 107 13.55 -2.55 -11.80
CA LEU A 107 12.09 -2.67 -11.75
C LEU A 107 11.60 -3.47 -10.53
N VAL A 108 12.25 -4.60 -10.23
CA VAL A 108 11.97 -5.43 -9.04
C VAL A 108 12.12 -4.59 -7.77
N THR A 109 13.24 -3.86 -7.65
CA THR A 109 13.51 -2.98 -6.51
C THR A 109 12.44 -1.90 -6.36
N ILE A 110 12.07 -1.22 -7.46
CA ILE A 110 11.03 -0.19 -7.44
C ILE A 110 9.67 -0.81 -7.08
N GLY A 111 9.37 -1.99 -7.61
CA GLY A 111 8.14 -2.71 -7.32
C GLY A 111 7.98 -3.03 -5.84
N TYR A 112 9.04 -3.50 -5.17
CA TYR A 112 9.01 -3.71 -3.73
C TYR A 112 8.82 -2.40 -2.96
N LYS A 113 9.51 -1.33 -3.35
CA LYS A 113 9.31 0.01 -2.74
C LYS A 113 7.87 0.51 -2.86
N ILE A 114 7.20 0.28 -3.99
CA ILE A 114 5.78 0.62 -4.18
C ILE A 114 4.91 -0.17 -3.20
N ILE A 115 5.14 -1.49 -3.09
CA ILE A 115 4.38 -2.35 -2.17
C ILE A 115 4.59 -1.92 -0.72
N ASP A 116 5.83 -1.68 -0.31
CA ASP A 116 6.17 -1.35 1.07
C ASP A 116 5.68 0.04 1.46
N ASN A 117 5.78 1.03 0.56
CA ASN A 117 5.19 2.35 0.80
C ASN A 117 3.67 2.24 1.04
N ILE A 118 2.94 1.47 0.24
CA ILE A 118 1.49 1.30 0.41
C ILE A 118 1.12 0.49 1.65
N ARG A 119 1.98 -0.43 2.10
CA ARG A 119 1.81 -1.10 3.41
C ARG A 119 1.91 -0.09 4.55
N ASN A 120 2.81 0.89 4.43
CA ASN A 120 3.01 1.93 5.43
C ASN A 120 1.94 3.04 5.36
N GLN A 121 1.48 3.39 4.15
CA GLN A 121 0.47 4.41 3.87
C GLN A 121 -0.68 3.83 3.03
N PRO A 122 -1.61 3.03 3.60
CA PRO A 122 -2.66 2.33 2.84
C PRO A 122 -3.62 3.23 2.05
N GLU A 123 -3.69 4.52 2.40
CA GLU A 123 -4.46 5.55 1.73
C GLU A 123 -3.93 5.87 0.32
N THR A 124 -2.62 5.72 0.08
CA THR A 124 -1.99 6.00 -1.22
C THR A 124 -2.18 4.89 -2.25
N PHE A 125 -2.82 3.77 -1.87
CA PHE A 125 -3.08 2.61 -2.74
C PHE A 125 -3.65 2.98 -4.11
N GLN A 126 -4.53 3.98 -4.19
CA GLN A 126 -5.14 4.39 -5.46
C GLN A 126 -4.13 5.02 -6.43
N SER A 127 -3.10 5.70 -5.90
CA SER A 127 -2.06 6.35 -6.69
C SER A 127 -1.25 5.35 -7.52
N ALA A 128 -1.09 4.10 -7.04
CA ALA A 128 -0.37 3.03 -7.74
C ALA A 128 -1.28 1.99 -8.44
N LYS A 129 -2.57 2.28 -8.66
CA LYS A 129 -3.51 1.30 -9.23
C LYS A 129 -3.08 0.75 -10.60
N LEU A 130 -2.46 1.57 -11.44
CA LEU A 130 -1.94 1.16 -12.76
C LEU A 130 -0.77 0.18 -12.65
N PHE A 131 0.06 0.35 -11.63
CA PHE A 131 1.16 -0.58 -11.36
C PHE A 131 0.63 -2.00 -11.10
N PHE A 132 -0.37 -2.13 -10.22
CA PHE A 132 -0.95 -3.42 -9.86
C PHE A 132 -1.73 -4.10 -10.99
N ASN A 133 -2.49 -3.30 -11.76
CA ASN A 133 -3.47 -3.82 -12.70
C ASN A 133 -2.92 -4.02 -14.12
N TYR A 134 -1.79 -3.40 -14.46
CA TYR A 134 -1.30 -3.40 -15.82
C TYR A 134 0.21 -3.56 -15.91
N TYR A 135 0.99 -2.74 -15.20
CA TYR A 135 2.44 -2.72 -15.42
C TYR A 135 3.13 -4.04 -15.02
N LEU A 136 2.75 -4.66 -13.91
CA LEU A 136 3.31 -5.96 -13.52
C LEU A 136 3.02 -7.06 -14.56
N ASP A 137 1.80 -7.11 -15.08
CA ASP A 137 1.42 -8.12 -16.09
C ASP A 137 2.11 -7.88 -17.42
N ALA A 138 2.24 -6.61 -17.82
CA ALA A 138 2.99 -6.22 -19.01
C ALA A 138 4.46 -6.64 -18.87
N THR A 139 5.10 -6.35 -17.74
CA THR A 139 6.51 -6.73 -17.48
C THR A 139 6.71 -8.23 -17.58
N ILE A 140 5.84 -9.05 -16.96
CA ILE A 140 5.94 -10.51 -17.06
C ILE A 140 5.81 -10.97 -18.51
N LYS A 141 4.80 -10.47 -19.25
CA LYS A 141 4.57 -10.86 -20.65
C LYS A 141 5.73 -10.49 -21.57
N ILE A 142 6.31 -9.31 -21.36
CA ILE A 142 7.49 -8.85 -22.11
C ILE A 142 8.68 -9.76 -21.83
N LEU A 143 8.90 -10.09 -20.56
CA LEU A 143 10.00 -10.93 -20.14
C LEU A 143 9.85 -12.37 -20.66
N ASP A 144 8.64 -12.94 -20.64
CA ASP A 144 8.35 -14.23 -21.26
C ASP A 144 8.71 -14.23 -22.75
N LYS A 145 8.30 -13.18 -23.47
CA LYS A 145 8.57 -13.08 -24.89
C LYS A 145 10.07 -12.89 -25.17
N TYR A 146 10.76 -12.09 -24.35
CA TYR A 146 12.21 -11.91 -24.44
C TYR A 146 12.95 -13.24 -24.24
N LEU A 147 12.64 -13.98 -23.17
CA LEU A 147 13.27 -15.26 -22.87
C LEU A 147 13.04 -16.31 -23.97
N SER A 148 11.88 -16.30 -24.62
CA SER A 148 11.59 -17.20 -25.76
C SER A 148 12.38 -16.88 -27.03
N LEU A 149 12.95 -15.66 -27.13
CA LEU A 149 13.55 -15.15 -28.35
C LEU A 149 15.06 -14.93 -28.25
N GLN A 150 15.60 -14.78 -27.04
CA GLN A 150 17.02 -14.41 -26.85
C GLN A 150 18.01 -15.36 -27.54
N ASN A 151 17.70 -16.66 -27.62
CA ASN A 151 18.56 -17.67 -28.27
C ASN A 151 18.29 -17.85 -29.77
N GLU A 152 17.18 -17.31 -30.29
CA GLU A 152 16.79 -17.45 -31.70
C GLU A 152 17.42 -16.39 -32.61
N THR A 153 18.09 -15.40 -32.01
CA THR A 153 18.75 -14.28 -32.71
C THR A 153 19.81 -14.72 -33.71
N LEU A 154 20.44 -15.87 -33.48
CA LEU A 154 21.45 -16.45 -34.36
C LEU A 154 20.86 -17.03 -35.65
N TYR A 155 19.55 -17.30 -35.67
CA TYR A 155 18.87 -18.00 -36.77
C TYR A 155 17.86 -17.12 -37.51
N ILE A 156 17.33 -16.06 -36.87
CA ILE A 156 16.26 -15.23 -37.43
C ILE A 156 16.57 -13.74 -37.26
N SER A 157 16.86 -13.01 -38.34
CA SER A 157 17.25 -11.59 -38.22
C SER A 157 16.14 -10.68 -37.67
N SER A 158 14.87 -10.96 -37.96
CA SER A 158 13.72 -10.20 -37.45
C SER A 158 13.51 -10.32 -35.93
N VAL A 159 14.15 -11.31 -35.30
CA VAL A 159 14.18 -11.45 -33.84
C VAL A 159 15.04 -10.35 -33.22
N SER A 160 16.14 -9.93 -33.87
CA SER A 160 16.99 -8.83 -33.40
C SER A 160 16.20 -7.54 -33.21
N ASP A 161 15.41 -7.13 -34.21
CA ASP A 161 14.57 -5.92 -34.14
C ASP A 161 13.52 -6.02 -33.03
N SER A 162 12.99 -7.22 -32.81
CA SER A 162 12.00 -7.47 -31.75
C SER A 162 12.63 -7.38 -30.35
N LEU A 163 13.90 -7.81 -30.19
CA LEU A 163 14.63 -7.66 -28.94
C LEU A 163 15.01 -6.20 -28.67
N ILE A 164 15.38 -5.42 -29.69
CA ILE A 164 15.63 -3.97 -29.54
C ILE A 164 14.36 -3.27 -29.04
N LYS A 165 13.21 -3.51 -29.66
CA LYS A 165 11.92 -2.98 -29.20
C LYS A 165 11.58 -3.41 -27.77
N THR A 166 11.95 -4.64 -27.39
CA THR A 166 11.77 -5.12 -26.03
C THR A 166 12.65 -4.36 -25.03
N LYS A 167 13.90 -4.08 -25.36
CA LYS A 167 14.80 -3.24 -24.55
C LYS A 167 14.24 -1.84 -24.34
N GLU A 168 13.73 -1.21 -25.41
CA GLU A 168 13.08 0.10 -25.33
C GLU A 168 11.86 0.06 -24.40
N LEU A 169 11.04 -0.98 -24.52
CA LEU A 169 9.85 -1.14 -23.69
C LEU A 169 10.20 -1.32 -22.21
N ILE A 170 11.29 -2.02 -21.88
CA ILE A 170 11.80 -2.13 -20.51
C ILE A 170 12.20 -0.75 -19.96
N ASN A 171 12.83 0.11 -20.77
CA ASN A 171 13.12 1.49 -20.35
C ASN A 171 11.84 2.29 -20.08
N ILE A 172 10.81 2.11 -20.92
CA ILE A 172 9.50 2.74 -20.72
C ILE A 172 8.87 2.24 -19.41
N MET A 173 9.00 0.95 -19.10
CA MET A 173 8.53 0.38 -17.83
C MET A 173 9.27 0.96 -16.63
N ASP A 174 10.57 1.22 -16.72
CA ASP A 174 11.33 1.86 -15.62
C ASP A 174 10.79 3.26 -15.32
N THR A 175 10.61 4.08 -16.35
CA THR A 175 9.98 5.40 -16.23
C THR A 175 8.57 5.30 -15.64
N ALA A 176 7.77 4.34 -16.11
CA ALA A 176 6.40 4.14 -15.62
C ALA A 176 6.38 3.75 -14.14
N TYR A 177 7.24 2.82 -13.71
CA TYR A 177 7.35 2.37 -12.32
C TYR A 177 7.80 3.51 -11.41
N ARG A 178 8.84 4.27 -11.82
CA ARG A 178 9.32 5.44 -11.07
C ARG A 178 8.23 6.50 -10.90
N LYS A 179 7.48 6.78 -11.96
CA LYS A 179 6.36 7.73 -11.91
C LYS A 179 5.24 7.26 -10.98
N GLN A 180 4.98 5.95 -10.88
CA GLN A 180 4.02 5.44 -9.91
C GLN A 180 4.55 5.51 -8.48
N LEU A 181 5.85 5.29 -8.28
CA LEU A 181 6.49 5.45 -6.98
C LEU A 181 6.49 6.91 -6.53
N GLU A 182 6.83 7.85 -7.41
CA GLU A 182 6.85 9.29 -7.15
C GLU A 182 5.49 9.79 -6.64
N LYS A 183 4.40 9.36 -7.30
CA LYS A 183 3.03 9.67 -6.87
C LYS A 183 2.68 9.23 -5.46
N LEU A 184 3.41 8.28 -4.89
CA LEU A 184 3.23 7.86 -3.49
C LEU A 184 3.88 8.82 -2.51
N TYR A 185 4.81 9.67 -2.97
CA TYR A 185 5.49 10.69 -2.18
C TYR A 185 5.01 12.10 -2.48
N ASP A 186 4.13 12.33 -3.48
CA ASP A 186 3.63 13.68 -3.84
C ASP A 186 3.15 14.49 -2.62
N LYS A 187 2.46 13.83 -1.69
CA LYS A 187 1.97 14.46 -0.46
C LYS A 187 3.13 14.84 0.47
N ASP A 188 4.04 13.90 0.74
CA ASP A 188 5.19 14.11 1.62
C ASP A 188 6.12 15.21 1.06
N ILE A 189 6.28 15.27 -0.27
CA ILE A 189 7.04 16.31 -0.97
C ILE A 189 6.36 17.67 -0.80
N LEU A 190 5.04 17.74 -0.99
CA LEU A 190 4.28 18.98 -0.79
C LEU A 190 4.36 19.48 0.66
N GLU A 191 4.26 18.57 1.64
CA GLU A 191 4.38 18.91 3.06
C GLU A 191 5.77 19.48 3.37
N LEU A 192 6.83 18.85 2.88
CA LEU A 192 8.20 19.35 3.01
C LEU A 192 8.36 20.76 2.40
N ASP A 193 7.83 21.00 1.20
CA ASP A 193 7.89 22.30 0.54
C ASP A 193 7.20 23.41 1.35
N ILE A 194 6.10 23.07 2.03
CA ILE A 194 5.39 23.99 2.92
C ILE A 194 6.25 24.29 4.15
N GLU A 195 6.81 23.26 4.79
CA GLU A 195 7.67 23.43 5.97
C GLU A 195 8.91 24.28 5.65
N LEU A 196 9.57 24.04 4.52
CA LEU A 196 10.71 24.83 4.06
C LEU A 196 10.33 26.31 3.85
N LYS A 197 9.15 26.59 3.28
CA LYS A 197 8.66 27.97 3.11
C LYS A 197 8.37 28.64 4.43
N VAL A 198 7.75 27.93 5.38
CA VAL A 198 7.47 28.45 6.72
C VAL A 198 8.79 28.77 7.41
N LEU A 199 9.75 27.84 7.42
CA LEU A 199 11.07 28.04 8.02
C LEU A 199 11.81 29.24 7.38
N ALA A 200 11.83 29.31 6.05
CA ALA A 200 12.47 30.42 5.34
C ALA A 200 11.82 31.77 5.68
N ASN A 201 10.50 31.81 5.86
CA ASN A 201 9.80 33.02 6.28
C ASN A 201 10.12 33.40 7.74
N THR A 202 10.19 32.42 8.65
CA THR A 202 10.57 32.66 10.04
C THR A 202 11.98 33.23 10.14
N ILE A 203 12.96 32.65 9.45
CA ILE A 203 14.35 33.16 9.41
C ILE A 203 14.40 34.60 8.90
N LYS A 204 13.64 34.91 7.83
CA LYS A 204 13.53 36.28 7.30
C LYS A 204 12.91 37.25 8.31
N MET A 205 11.89 36.82 9.06
CA MET A 205 11.22 37.63 10.08
C MET A 205 12.10 37.86 11.31
N GLU A 206 12.93 36.89 11.69
CA GLU A 206 13.88 36.99 12.79
C GLU A 206 15.14 37.81 12.43
N GLY A 207 15.27 38.26 11.18
CA GLY A 207 16.38 39.11 10.73
C GLY A 207 17.72 38.38 10.64
N ILE A 208 17.71 37.05 10.71
CA ILE A 208 18.91 36.21 10.56
C ILE A 208 19.22 36.14 9.06
N LYS A 209 20.22 36.92 8.62
CA LYS A 209 20.79 36.84 7.27
C LYS A 209 21.89 35.79 7.21
#